data_AF-A0A2E4V442-F1
#
_entry.id   AF-A0A2E4V442-F1
#
_cell.length_a   1.000
_cell.length_b   1.000
_cell.length_c   1.000
_cell.angle_alpha   90.00
_cell.angle_beta   90.00
_cell.angle_gamma   90.00
#
_symmetry.space_group_name_H-M   'P 1'
#
loop_
_entity.id
_entity.type
_entity.pdbx_description
1 polymer ?
#
loop_
_entity_poly.entity_id
_entity_poly.type
_entity_poly.pdbx_seq_one_letter_code
_entity_poly.pdbx_strand_id
1 'polypeptide(L)'
;MLTLFDIIKILITAIIIFTVAQISQRDTLLAALLASIPTVSILAMMWMNYDGLSDSEIIKFSKEIVWLIIPSLLLFIVMPELLHRGWNFYPALGGGLCATVIGYMLILEVMKRLQVVS
;
A
#
# COMPACT_ATOMS: atom_id res chain seq x y z
N MET A 1 -11.68 -2.70 25.07
CA MET A 1 -11.59 -4.18 25.03
C MET A 1 -11.68 -4.58 23.57
N LEU A 2 -10.77 -5.42 23.05
CA LEU A 2 -10.85 -5.88 21.66
C LEU A 2 -12.10 -6.73 21.47
N THR A 3 -12.87 -6.48 20.40
CA THR A 3 -14.00 -7.33 20.06
C THR A 3 -13.50 -8.60 19.34
N LEU A 4 -14.32 -9.64 19.30
CA LEU A 4 -14.03 -10.84 18.51
C LEU A 4 -13.78 -10.50 17.03
N PHE A 5 -14.50 -9.50 16.53
CA PHE A 5 -14.35 -9.00 15.16
C PHE A 5 -12.97 -8.38 14.93
N ASP A 6 -12.48 -7.58 15.88
CA ASP A 6 -11.13 -6.98 15.81
C ASP A 6 -10.03 -8.04 15.81
N ILE A 7 -10.20 -9.10 16.62
CA ILE A 7 -9.26 -10.23 16.65
C ILE A 7 -9.19 -10.92 15.29
N ILE A 8 -10.33 -11.14 14.63
CA ILE A 8 -10.38 -11.75 13.30
C ILE A 8 -9.67 -10.87 12.27
N LYS A 9 -9.88 -9.55 12.29
CA LYS A 9 -9.19 -8.61 11.38
C LYS A 9 -7.67 -8.68 11.53
N ILE A 10 -7.20 -8.75 12.78
CA ILE A 10 -5.77 -8.88 13.09
C ILE A 10 -5.21 -10.21 12.56
N LEU A 11 -5.89 -11.33 12.83
CA LEU A 11 -5.44 -12.66 12.39
C LEU A 11 -5.36 -12.76 10.86
N ILE A 12 -6.37 -12.26 10.13
CA ILE A 12 -6.35 -12.24 8.66
C ILE A 12 -5.13 -11.45 8.16
N THR A 13 -4.87 -10.27 8.72
CA THR A 13 -3.73 -9.43 8.34
C THR A 13 -2.39 -10.14 8.59
N ALA A 14 -2.25 -10.78 9.74
CA ALA A 14 -1.05 -11.54 10.09
C ALA A 14 -0.82 -12.73 9.15
N ILE A 15 -1.89 -13.46 8.81
CA ILE A 15 -1.83 -14.58 7.86
C ILE A 15 -1.38 -14.10 6.49
N ILE A 16 -1.91 -13.00 5.97
CA ILE A 16 -1.51 -12.44 4.67
C ILE A 16 -0.01 -12.14 4.65
N ILE A 17 0.49 -11.43 5.66
CA ILE A 17 1.92 -11.08 5.76
C ILE A 17 2.79 -12.34 5.83
N PHE A 18 2.38 -13.30 6.68
CA PHE A 18 3.08 -14.57 6.83
C PHE A 18 3.13 -15.36 5.52
N THR A 19 2.00 -15.45 4.81
CA THR A 19 1.92 -16.15 3.52
C THR A 19 2.86 -15.54 2.49
N VAL A 20 2.92 -14.21 2.38
CA VAL A 20 3.86 -13.53 1.47
C VAL A 20 5.32 -13.86 1.84
N ALA A 21 5.68 -13.82 3.12
CA ALA A 21 7.03 -14.12 3.59
C ALA A 21 7.44 -15.59 3.41
N GLN A 22 6.49 -16.53 3.47
CA GLN A 22 6.76 -17.94 3.21
C GLN A 22 6.91 -18.22 1.72
N ILE A 23 6.09 -17.58 0.87
CA ILE A 23 6.14 -17.76 -0.57
C ILE A 23 7.40 -17.12 -1.16
N SER A 24 7.87 -15.98 -0.63
CA SER A 24 9.08 -15.31 -1.12
C SER A 24 10.34 -16.17 -1.00
N GLN A 25 10.35 -17.17 -0.12
CA GLN A 25 11.45 -18.14 0.01
C GLN A 25 11.43 -19.22 -1.08
N ARG A 26 10.28 -19.45 -1.74
CA ARG A 26 10.08 -20.51 -2.75
C ARG A 26 9.94 -19.96 -4.16
N ASP A 27 9.18 -18.87 -4.32
CA ASP A 27 8.87 -18.24 -5.61
C ASP A 27 8.74 -16.72 -5.43
N THR A 28 9.75 -16.00 -5.91
CA THR A 28 9.80 -14.53 -5.83
C THR A 28 8.74 -13.86 -6.69
N LEU A 29 8.37 -14.44 -7.85
CA LEU A 29 7.37 -13.87 -8.74
C LEU A 29 5.98 -13.99 -8.13
N LEU A 30 5.64 -15.17 -7.57
CA LEU A 30 4.38 -15.36 -6.88
C LEU A 30 4.27 -14.48 -5.63
N ALA A 31 5.37 -14.30 -4.89
CA ALA A 31 5.41 -13.38 -3.75
C ALA A 31 5.19 -11.93 -4.18
N ALA A 32 5.82 -11.49 -5.27
CA ALA A 32 5.63 -10.16 -5.83
C ALA A 32 4.19 -9.94 -6.32
N LEU A 33 3.59 -10.94 -6.99
CA LEU A 33 2.19 -10.91 -7.41
C LEU A 33 1.27 -10.72 -6.20
N LEU A 34 1.43 -11.54 -5.16
CA LEU A 34 0.62 -11.44 -3.95
C LEU A 34 0.82 -10.11 -3.21
N ALA A 35 2.06 -9.64 -3.10
CA ALA A 35 2.37 -8.34 -2.51
C ALA A 35 1.79 -7.16 -3.30
N SER A 36 1.60 -7.31 -4.63
CA SER A 36 1.03 -6.27 -5.48
C SER A 36 -0.50 -6.15 -5.37
N ILE A 37 -1.18 -7.17 -4.84
CA ILE A 37 -2.63 -7.10 -4.61
C ILE A 37 -2.91 -6.06 -3.52
N PRO A 38 -3.82 -5.08 -3.72
CA PRO A 38 -4.14 -4.05 -2.74
C PRO A 38 -5.05 -4.61 -1.62
N THR A 39 -4.59 -5.66 -0.94
CA THR A 39 -5.36 -6.41 0.06
C THR A 39 -5.84 -5.52 1.20
N VAL A 40 -4.98 -4.61 1.68
CA VAL A 40 -5.33 -3.63 2.71
C VAL A 40 -6.50 -2.76 2.27
N SER A 41 -6.46 -2.23 1.03
CA SER A 41 -7.53 -1.41 0.48
C SER A 41 -8.83 -2.18 0.25
N ILE A 42 -8.73 -3.42 -0.23
CA ILE A 42 -9.90 -4.31 -0.42
C ILE A 42 -10.58 -4.56 0.92
N LEU A 43 -9.82 -4.96 1.94
CA LEU A 43 -10.35 -5.21 3.29
C LEU A 43 -10.95 -3.94 3.89
N ALA A 44 -10.29 -2.79 3.73
CA ALA A 44 -10.81 -1.50 4.19
C ALA A 44 -12.18 -1.19 3.55
N MET A 45 -12.32 -1.34 2.22
CA MET A 45 -13.60 -1.11 1.54
C MET A 45 -14.69 -2.10 1.96
N MET A 46 -14.33 -3.37 2.20
CA MET A 46 -15.28 -4.35 2.75
C MET A 46 -15.78 -3.96 4.14
N TRP A 47 -14.89 -3.42 5.00
CA TRP A 47 -15.28 -2.94 6.32
C TRP A 47 -16.10 -1.65 6.22
N MET A 48 -15.74 -0.71 5.34
CA MET A 48 -16.55 0.48 5.08
C MET A 48 -17.99 0.11 4.70
N ASN A 49 -18.15 -0.88 3.79
CA ASN A 49 -19.47 -1.38 3.42
C ASN A 49 -20.20 -2.04 4.60
N TYR A 50 -19.51 -2.85 5.40
CA TYR A 50 -20.07 -3.48 6.59
C TYR A 50 -20.51 -2.45 7.65
N ASP A 51 -19.73 -1.39 7.83
CA ASP A 51 -19.99 -0.30 8.77
C ASP A 51 -21.07 0.67 8.26
N GLY A 52 -21.63 0.42 7.06
CA GLY A 52 -22.76 1.16 6.50
C GLY A 52 -22.39 2.46 5.80
N LEU A 53 -21.13 2.65 5.40
CA LEU A 53 -20.74 3.80 4.59
C LEU A 53 -21.41 3.77 3.22
N SER A 54 -21.67 4.95 2.68
CA SER A 54 -22.34 5.12 1.39
C SER A 54 -21.44 4.73 0.22
N ASP A 55 -22.07 4.36 -0.90
CA ASP A 55 -21.36 4.03 -2.14
C ASP A 55 -20.47 5.19 -2.62
N SER A 56 -20.88 6.45 -2.40
CA SER A 56 -20.09 7.62 -2.77
C SER A 56 -18.80 7.74 -1.95
N GLU A 57 -18.82 7.39 -0.66
CA GLU A 57 -17.63 7.35 0.19
C GLU A 57 -16.66 6.24 -0.25
N ILE A 58 -17.18 5.05 -0.56
CA ILE A 58 -16.37 3.93 -1.03
C ILE A 58 -15.76 4.24 -2.41
N ILE A 59 -16.54 4.83 -3.33
CA ILE A 59 -16.05 5.27 -4.65
C ILE A 59 -14.97 6.33 -4.49
N LYS A 60 -15.15 7.30 -3.59
CA LYS A 60 -14.14 8.34 -3.33
C LYS A 60 -12.85 7.72 -2.82
N PHE A 61 -12.92 6.87 -1.80
CA PHE A 61 -11.76 6.17 -1.25
C PHE A 61 -11.02 5.33 -2.30
N SER A 62 -11.77 4.57 -3.12
CA SER A 62 -11.21 3.78 -4.22
C SER A 62 -10.45 4.65 -5.24
N LYS A 63 -11.04 5.80 -5.63
CA LYS A 63 -10.39 6.76 -6.54
C LYS A 63 -9.14 7.39 -5.93
N GLU A 64 -9.18 7.73 -4.65
CA GLU A 64 -8.02 8.29 -3.94
C GLU A 64 -6.85 7.29 -3.91
N ILE A 65 -7.12 6.00 -3.67
CA ILE A 65 -6.10 4.95 -3.70
C ILE A 65 -5.37 4.91 -5.05
N VAL A 66 -6.07 5.07 -6.18
CA VAL A 66 -5.43 5.06 -7.50
C VAL A 66 -4.34 6.13 -7.60
N TRP A 67 -4.60 7.34 -7.12
CA TRP A 67 -3.61 8.42 -7.12
C TRP A 67 -2.47 8.16 -6.16
N LEU A 68 -2.76 7.60 -4.98
CA LEU A 68 -1.78 7.35 -3.93
C LEU A 68 -0.89 6.12 -4.23
N ILE A 69 -1.33 5.20 -5.08
CA ILE A 69 -0.47 4.13 -5.59
C ILE A 69 0.70 4.69 -6.40
N ILE A 70 0.49 5.78 -7.17
CA ILE A 70 1.54 6.32 -8.06
C ILE A 70 2.81 6.70 -7.27
N PRO A 71 2.76 7.49 -6.18
CA PRO A 71 3.91 7.72 -5.34
C PRO A 71 4.50 6.48 -4.69
N SER A 72 3.67 5.49 -4.31
CA SER A 72 4.16 4.29 -3.63
C SER A 72 5.07 3.43 -4.53
N LEU A 73 4.87 3.50 -5.84
CA LEU A 73 5.73 2.86 -6.85
C LEU A 73 7.18 3.38 -6.81
N LEU A 74 7.43 4.60 -6.31
CA LEU A 74 8.77 5.18 -6.24
C LEU A 74 9.72 4.33 -5.38
N LEU A 75 9.23 3.70 -4.31
CA LEU A 75 10.03 2.78 -3.50
C LEU A 75 10.58 1.63 -4.36
N PHE A 76 9.72 1.04 -5.21
CA PHE A 76 10.06 -0.09 -6.07
C PHE A 76 10.92 0.29 -7.29
N ILE A 77 11.20 1.59 -7.48
CA ILE A 77 12.11 2.09 -8.52
C ILE A 77 13.43 2.53 -7.90
N VAL A 78 13.36 3.40 -6.88
CA VAL A 78 14.54 4.04 -6.28
C VAL A 78 15.36 3.07 -5.46
N MET A 79 14.73 2.22 -4.64
CA MET A 79 15.47 1.28 -3.79
C MET A 79 16.27 0.25 -4.62
N PRO A 80 15.68 -0.43 -5.64
CA PRO A 80 16.46 -1.34 -6.49
C PRO A 80 17.60 -0.64 -7.23
N GLU A 81 17.40 0.60 -7.70
CA GLU A 81 18.44 1.38 -8.37
C GLU A 81 19.60 1.73 -7.42
N LEU A 82 19.31 2.14 -6.18
CA LEU A 82 20.36 2.40 -5.18
C LEU A 82 21.13 1.14 -4.81
N LEU A 83 20.44 0.00 -4.66
CA LEU A 83 21.06 -1.31 -4.46
C LEU A 83 21.96 -1.68 -5.65
N HIS A 84 21.50 -1.46 -6.88
CA HIS A 84 22.30 -1.69 -8.09
C HIS A 84 23.57 -0.85 -8.12
N ARG A 85 23.53 0.38 -7.56
CA ARG A 85 24.67 1.28 -7.39
C ARG A 85 25.59 0.92 -6.22
N GLY A 86 25.36 -0.20 -5.54
CA GLY A 86 26.21 -0.70 -4.46
C GLY A 86 25.89 -0.12 -3.08
N TRP A 87 24.75 0.55 -2.90
CA TRP A 87 24.32 0.94 -1.55
C TRP A 87 23.94 -0.28 -0.72
N ASN A 88 24.17 -0.21 0.59
CA ASN A 88 23.64 -1.20 1.53
C ASN A 88 22.11 -1.13 1.62
N PHE A 89 21.48 -2.23 2.06
CA PHE A 89 20.02 -2.38 2.14
C PHE A 89 19.31 -1.23 2.86
N TYR A 90 19.70 -0.92 4.11
CA TYR A 90 19.00 0.09 4.92
C TYR A 90 19.11 1.51 4.34
N PRO A 91 20.28 2.00 3.89
CA PRO A 91 20.37 3.26 3.15
C PRO A 91 19.54 3.29 1.86
N ALA A 92 19.53 2.20 1.08
CA ALA A 92 18.73 2.12 -0.15
C ALA A 92 17.22 2.15 0.12
N LEU A 93 16.78 1.41 1.15
CA LEU A 93 15.41 1.46 1.66
C LEU A 93 15.04 2.88 2.11
N GLY A 94 15.91 3.53 2.89
CA GLY A 94 15.72 4.91 3.32
C GLY A 94 15.57 5.88 2.13
N GLY A 95 16.41 5.75 1.11
CA GLY A 95 16.32 6.55 -0.12
C GLY A 95 14.99 6.35 -0.87
N GLY A 96 14.54 5.11 -1.01
CA GLY A 96 13.25 4.80 -1.63
C GLY A 96 12.06 5.33 -0.82
N LEU A 97 12.08 5.18 0.50
CA LEU A 97 11.04 5.74 1.38
C LEU A 97 10.99 7.27 1.31
N CYS A 98 12.14 7.95 1.33
CA CYS A 98 12.21 9.39 1.15
C CYS A 98 11.61 9.83 -0.19
N ALA A 99 11.94 9.12 -1.28
CA ALA A 99 11.36 9.39 -2.59
C ALA A 99 9.84 9.24 -2.59
N THR A 100 9.30 8.17 -1.98
CA THR A 100 7.86 7.96 -1.84
C THR A 100 7.18 9.09 -1.05
N VAL A 101 7.75 9.53 0.07
CA VAL A 101 7.22 10.65 0.86
C VAL A 101 7.19 11.95 0.06
N ILE A 102 8.27 12.24 -0.68
CA ILE A 102 8.31 13.38 -1.60
C ILE A 102 7.23 13.26 -2.68
N GLY A 103 7.08 12.07 -3.26
CA GLY A 103 6.03 11.79 -4.24
C GLY A 103 4.63 12.04 -3.68
N TYR A 104 4.36 11.65 -2.44
CA TYR A 104 3.07 11.94 -1.79
C TYR A 104 2.83 13.44 -1.63
N MET A 105 3.83 14.20 -1.17
CA MET A 105 3.69 15.66 -1.05
C MET A 105 3.36 16.30 -2.41
N LEU A 106 4.00 15.85 -3.49
CA LEU A 106 3.77 16.36 -4.83
C LEU A 106 2.37 15.98 -5.36
N ILE A 107 1.96 14.71 -5.24
CA ILE A 107 0.69 14.26 -5.80
C ILE A 107 -0.49 14.92 -5.07
N LEU A 108 -0.41 15.11 -3.75
CA LEU A 108 -1.46 15.76 -2.98
C LEU A 108 -1.64 17.22 -3.39
N GLU A 109 -0.55 17.93 -3.66
CA GLU A 109 -0.61 19.31 -4.18
C GLU A 109 -1.22 19.35 -5.59
N VAL A 110 -0.89 18.38 -6.45
CA VAL A 110 -1.50 18.24 -7.79
C VAL A 110 -3.00 17.96 -7.68
N MET A 111 -3.40 17.01 -6.85
CA MET A 111 -4.80 16.64 -6.62
C MET A 111 -5.62 17.83 -6.12
N LYS A 112 -5.05 18.64 -5.22
CA LYS A 112 -5.65 19.88 -4.72
C LYS A 112 -5.85 20.91 -5.83
N ARG A 113 -4.85 21.10 -6.69
CA ARG A 113 -4.90 22.07 -7.81
C ARG A 113 -5.89 21.68 -8.89
N LEU A 114 -5.99 20.39 -9.18
CA LEU A 114 -6.87 19.86 -10.23
C LEU A 114 -8.31 19.63 -9.74
N GLN A 115 -8.63 19.92 -8.47
CA GLN A 115 -9.93 19.61 -7.84
C GLN A 115 -10.36 18.15 -8.02
N VAL A 116 -9.39 17.24 -8.17
CA VAL A 116 -9.64 15.80 -8.36
C VAL A 116 -10.19 15.16 -7.09
N VAL A 117 -10.00 15.83 -5.95
CA VAL A 117 -10.57 15.47 -4.66
C VAL A 117 -11.54 16.57 -4.23
N SER A 118 -12.82 16.39 -4.57
CA SER A 118 -13.96 17.13 -4.01
C SER A 118 -14.51 16.37 -2.82
#